data_AF-A0A7J9YKL8-F1
#
_entry.id   AF-A0A7J9YKL8-F1
#
_cell.length_a   1.000
_cell.length_b   1.000
_cell.length_c   1.000
_cell.angle_alpha   90.00
_cell.angle_beta   90.00
_cell.angle_gamma   90.00
#
_symmetry.space_group_name_H-M   'P 1'
#
loop_
_entity.id
_entity.type
_entity.pdbx_description
1 polymer ?
#
loop_
_entity_poly.entity_id
_entity_poly.type
_entity_poly.pdbx_seq_one_letter_code
_entity_poly.pdbx_strand_id
1 'polypeptide(L)' 'MINRQIRLAARPVGLPDASSWQLTEEPVAGPGEGEVLVETLCLSL' A
#
# COMPACT_ATOMS: atom_id res chain seq x y z
N MET A 1 -5.64 8.13 12.40
CA MET A 1 -5.59 8.05 10.93
C MET A 1 -5.12 6.66 10.55
N ILE A 2 -5.69 6.04 9.52
CA ILE A 2 -5.35 4.67 9.09
C ILE A 2 -4.70 4.75 7.70
N ASN A 3 -3.56 4.09 7.54
CA ASN A 3 -2.89 3.86 6.26
C ASN A 3 -3.39 2.55 5.64
N ARG A 4 -4.15 2.63 4.55
CA ARG A 4 -4.61 1.46 3.78
C ARG A 4 -3.54 1.10 2.75
N GLN A 5 -3.02 -0.12 2.83
CA GLN A 5 -1.93 -0.57 1.97
C GLN A 5 -2.38 -1.74 1.10
N ILE A 6 -2.08 -1.69 -0.19
CA ILE A 6 -2.21 -2.83 -1.11
C ILE A 6 -0.84 -3.47 -1.24
N ARG A 7 -0.66 -4.65 -0.66
CA ARG A 7 0.60 -5.41 -0.67
C ARG A 7 0.52 -6.56 -1.65
N LEU A 8 1.65 -6.91 -2.26
CA LEU A 8 1.77 -8.12 -3.08
C LEU A 8 1.72 -9.34 -2.15
N ALA A 9 0.65 -10.13 -2.25
CA ALA A 9 0.45 -11.32 -1.43
C ALA A 9 1.13 -12.56 -2.03
N ALA A 10 1.09 -12.68 -3.35
CA ALA A 10 1.73 -13.74 -4.11
C ALA A 10 2.22 -13.22 -5.46
N ARG A 11 3.28 -13.83 -6.01
CA ARG A 11 3.68 -13.56 -7.40
C ARG A 11 2.70 -14.30 -8.33
N PRO A 12 1.99 -13.60 -9.21
CA PRO A 12 1.03 -14.24 -10.11
C PRO A 12 1.74 -15.14 -11.13
N VAL A 13 1.09 -16.24 -11.48
CA VAL A 13 1.47 -17.07 -12.63
C VAL A 13 0.42 -16.85 -13.71
N GLY A 14 0.79 -16.13 -14.77
CA GLY A 14 -0.16 -15.62 -15.75
C GLY A 14 -0.68 -14.23 -15.36
N LEU A 15 -1.96 -13.96 -15.61
CA LEU A 15 -2.57 -12.69 -15.24
C LEU A 15 -2.75 -12.58 -13.72
N PRO A 16 -2.54 -11.39 -13.13
CA PRO A 16 -2.84 -11.18 -11.73
C PRO A 16 -4.34 -11.33 -11.46
N ASP A 17 -4.65 -11.88 -10.29
CA ASP A 17 -6.01 -11.99 -9.77
C ASP A 17 -6.09 -11.39 -8.36
N ALA A 18 -7.25 -11.49 -7.72
CA ALA A 18 -7.45 -10.96 -6.37
C ALA A 18 -6.52 -11.60 -5.33
N SER A 19 -6.13 -12.87 -5.51
CA SER A 19 -5.23 -13.56 -4.59
C SER A 19 -3.79 -13.05 -4.66
N SER A 20 -3.43 -12.35 -5.73
CA SER A 20 -2.12 -11.72 -5.90
C SER A 20 -1.93 -10.53 -4.95
N TRP A 21 -3.00 -9.99 -4.36
CA TRP A 21 -2.99 -8.75 -3.58
C TRP A 21 -3.62 -8.93 -2.20
N GLN A 22 -3.11 -8.19 -1.21
CA GLN A 22 -3.69 -8.11 0.12
C GLN A 22 -3.93 -6.65 0.50
N LEU A 23 -5.15 -6.32 0.93
CA LEU A 23 -5.46 -5.05 1.57
C LEU A 23 -5.21 -5.17 3.08
N THR A 24 -4.34 -4.31 3.60
CA THR A 24 -4.04 -4.22 5.04
C THR A 24 -4.28 -2.80 5.55
N GLU A 25 -4.55 -2.68 6.85
CA GLU A 25 -4.71 -1.41 7.54
C GLU A 25 -3.65 -1.30 8.63
N GLU A 26 -2.91 -0.19 8.63
CA GLU A 26 -1.91 0.10 9.66
C GLU A 26 -2.09 1.52 10.20
N PRO A 27 -1.69 1.81 11.45
CA PRO A 27 -1.61 3.19 11.92
C PRO A 27 -0.69 4.02 11.01
N VAL A 28 -1.06 5.27 10.76
CA VAL A 28 -0.15 6.20 10.06
C VAL A 28 1.06 6.48 10.95
N ALA A 29 2.25 6.11 10.50
CA ALA A 29 3.50 6.43 11.19
C ALA A 29 3.89 7.89 10.96
N GLY A 30 4.52 8.51 11.96
CA GLY A 30 5.11 9.84 11.82
C GLY A 30 6.41 9.79 11.01
N PRO A 31 6.75 10.85 10.25
CA PRO A 31 8.01 10.91 9.50
C PRO A 31 9.22 11.03 10.43
N GLY A 32 10.33 10.39 10.07
CA GLY A 32 11.63 10.57 10.70
C GLY A 32 12.32 11.90 10.32
N GLU A 33 13.57 12.09 10.76
CA GLU A 33 14.35 13.28 10.43
C GLU A 33 14.61 13.37 8.92
N GLY A 34 14.21 14.48 8.30
CA GLY A 34 14.34 14.71 6.86
C GLY A 34 13.28 14.03 5.99
N GLU A 35 12.30 13.33 6.59
CA GLU A 35 11.20 12.69 5.87
C GLU A 35 9.94 13.58 5.83
N VAL A 36 8.98 13.21 4.96
CA VAL A 36 7.67 13.87 4.87
C VAL A 36 6.55 12.83 4.89
N LEU A 37 5.40 13.20 5.47
CA LEU A 37 4.18 12.41 5.39
C LEU A 37 3.31 12.92 4.22
N VAL A 38 2.85 12.00 3.36
CA VAL A 38 2.06 12.34 2.16
C VAL A 38 0.71 11.62 2.20
N GLU A 39 -0.37 12.34 1.90
CA GLU A 39 -1.68 11.77 1.60
C GLU A 39 -1.81 11.52 0.10
N THR A 40 -2.05 10.26 -0.29
CA THR A 40 -2.20 9.88 -1.69
C THR A 40 -3.58 10.29 -2.20
N LEU A 41 -3.63 11.25 -3.13
CA LEU A 41 -4.88 11.71 -3.75
C LEU A 41 -5.23 10.97 -5.04
N CYS A 42 -4.21 10.53 -5.78
CA CYS A 42 -4.34 9.80 -7.04
C CYS A 42 -3.21 8.76 -7.16
N LEU A 43 -3.51 7.62 -7.78
CA LEU A 43 -2.53 6.58 -8.12
C LEU A 43 -2.59 6.32 -9.62
N SER A 44 -1.44 6.24 -10.28
CA SER A 44 -1.33 5.68 -11.62
C SER A 44 -1.46 4.17 -11.53
N LEU A 45 -2.14 3.57 -12.50
CA LEU A 45 -2.26 2.13 -12.67
C LEU A 45 -1.44 1.65 -13.87
#